data_AF-A0A956PNT9-F1
#
_entry.id   AF-A0A956PNT9-F1
#
_cell.length_a   1.000
_cell.length_b   1.000
_cell.length_c   1.000
_cell.angle_alpha   90.00
_cell.angle_beta   90.00
_cell.angle_gamma   90.00
#
_symmetry.space_group_name_H-M   'P 1'
#
loop_
_entity.id
_entity.type
_entity.pdbx_description
1 polymer ?
#
loop_
_entity_poly.entity_id
_entity_poly.type
_entity_poly.pdbx_seq_one_letter_code
_entity_poly.pdbx_strand_id
1 'polypeptide(L)'
;MLASKPSLMVGVPTAYLSPRLPFPPNVGYNVSVGVELAPGIGVSLDGKALLVGPEGHQGKTEIIGHLEDGTYPQRDSVVLRSGDGTSVDGRSDWQDYQLKGRTGNFAATGQDDRKSFSVQETEGGFRVNSPFAARAWTVQATENGFTVKSDFDKGESFTVTQNGNVTTVDSNLQDQDFTVTRNADGSSLIDGHLKPEDFAFSPTGSGYEMRGHDPQQFFQIKES
;
A
#
# COMPACT_ATOMS: atom_id res chain seq x y z
N MET A 1 13.56 -25.20 -5.25
CA MET A 1 12.63 -24.14 -5.70
C MET A 1 13.34 -22.82 -5.47
N LEU A 2 13.54 -22.02 -6.51
CA LEU A 2 14.00 -20.63 -6.32
C LEU A 2 12.93 -19.93 -5.48
N ALA A 3 13.33 -19.24 -4.41
CA ALA A 3 12.42 -18.41 -3.65
C ALA A 3 11.74 -17.44 -4.63
N SER A 4 10.42 -17.48 -4.75
CA SER A 4 9.68 -16.50 -5.53
C SER A 4 9.96 -15.13 -4.93
N LYS A 5 10.32 -14.13 -5.75
CA LYS A 5 10.49 -12.76 -5.27
C LYS A 5 9.19 -12.27 -4.59
N PRO A 6 9.29 -11.41 -3.57
CA PRO A 6 8.10 -10.87 -2.92
C PRO A 6 7.26 -10.07 -3.92
N SER A 7 5.93 -10.11 -3.82
CA SER A 7 5.07 -9.27 -4.67
C SER A 7 5.11 -7.84 -4.14
N LEU A 8 5.76 -6.94 -4.87
CA LEU A 8 5.72 -5.50 -4.61
C LEU A 8 4.74 -4.83 -5.56
N MET A 9 4.06 -3.80 -5.06
CA MET A 9 3.20 -2.94 -5.85
C MET A 9 3.56 -1.47 -5.65
N VAL A 10 3.07 -0.64 -6.56
CA VAL A 10 2.96 0.81 -6.35
C VAL A 10 1.51 1.20 -6.38
N GLY A 11 1.07 1.99 -5.41
CA GLY A 11 -0.30 2.44 -5.30
C GLY A 11 -0.42 3.79 -4.63
N VAL A 12 -1.66 4.29 -4.59
CA VAL A 12 -2.03 5.48 -3.84
C VAL A 12 -2.55 5.08 -2.45
N PRO A 13 -2.27 5.86 -1.40
CA PRO A 13 -2.76 5.56 -0.07
C PRO A 13 -4.26 5.86 0.04
N THR A 14 -5.05 4.87 0.46
CA THR A 14 -6.51 5.00 0.64
C THR A 14 -6.89 5.13 2.10
N ALA A 15 -6.19 4.43 2.99
CA ALA A 15 -6.44 4.54 4.43
C ALA A 15 -5.16 4.35 5.25
N TYR A 16 -5.13 4.95 6.45
CA TYR A 16 -4.06 4.75 7.42
C TYR A 16 -4.42 3.63 8.38
N LEU A 17 -3.46 2.74 8.60
CA LEU A 17 -3.60 1.54 9.41
C LEU A 17 -3.42 1.84 10.92
N SER A 18 -2.63 2.86 11.25
CA SER A 18 -2.37 3.27 12.63
C SER A 18 -3.60 3.94 13.27
N PRO A 19 -3.89 3.67 14.56
CA PRO A 19 -4.97 4.31 15.29
C PRO A 19 -4.62 5.72 15.78
N ARG A 20 -3.43 6.27 15.43
CA ARG A 20 -2.96 7.57 15.92
C ARG A 20 -3.86 8.69 15.43
N LEU A 21 -4.81 9.03 16.29
CA LEU A 21 -5.66 10.20 16.20
C LEU A 21 -4.98 11.40 16.87
N PRO A 22 -5.24 12.63 16.39
CA PRO A 22 -6.03 12.93 15.19
C PRO A 22 -5.27 12.50 13.93
N PHE A 23 -6.00 12.04 12.91
CA PHE A 23 -5.49 11.93 11.54
C PHE A 23 -4.85 13.28 11.21
N PRO A 24 -3.51 13.40 11.12
CA PRO A 24 -2.96 14.72 10.95
C PRO A 24 -3.43 15.27 9.59
N PRO A 25 -3.98 16.49 9.51
CA PRO A 25 -4.42 17.05 8.23
C PRO A 25 -3.26 17.22 7.22
N ASN A 26 -2.03 16.93 7.65
CA ASN A 26 -0.79 16.96 6.88
C ASN A 26 0.17 15.82 7.31
N VAL A 27 -0.32 14.60 7.59
CA VAL A 27 0.63 13.48 7.77
C VAL A 27 1.44 13.32 6.49
N GLY A 28 2.74 13.11 6.69
CA GLY A 28 3.77 13.18 5.67
C GLY A 28 3.55 12.27 4.46
N TYR A 29 4.57 12.28 3.61
CA TYR A 29 4.60 11.45 2.42
C TYR A 29 4.50 9.97 2.80
N ASN A 30 3.36 9.33 2.53
CA ASN A 30 3.27 7.87 2.63
C ASN A 30 4.11 7.25 1.53
N VAL A 31 4.77 6.15 1.85
CA VAL A 31 5.49 5.36 0.85
C VAL A 31 4.47 4.77 -0.13
N SER A 32 4.57 5.15 -1.41
CA SER A 32 3.68 4.65 -2.47
C SER A 32 4.03 3.24 -2.93
N VAL A 33 5.18 2.72 -2.50
CA VAL A 33 5.62 1.34 -2.70
C VAL A 33 5.12 0.50 -1.53
N GLY A 34 4.67 -0.72 -1.80
CA GLY A 34 4.18 -1.62 -0.76
C GLY A 34 4.31 -3.09 -1.10
N VAL A 35 4.11 -3.93 -0.08
CA VAL A 35 3.93 -5.37 -0.25
C VAL A 35 2.50 -5.61 -0.69
N GLU A 36 2.33 -6.27 -1.83
CA GLU A 36 1.01 -6.62 -2.35
C GLU A 36 0.46 -7.85 -1.60
N LEU A 37 -0.76 -7.70 -1.09
CA LEU A 37 -1.47 -8.70 -0.29
C LEU A 37 -2.53 -9.43 -1.12
N ALA A 38 -3.17 -8.70 -2.04
CA ALA A 38 -4.11 -9.17 -3.03
C ALA A 38 -3.95 -8.33 -4.31
N PRO A 39 -4.45 -8.76 -5.48
CA PRO A 39 -4.31 -8.00 -6.72
C PRO A 39 -4.69 -6.52 -6.55
N GLY A 40 -3.72 -5.63 -6.74
CA GLY A 40 -3.93 -4.17 -6.64
C GLY A 40 -4.23 -3.64 -5.23
N ILE A 41 -4.07 -4.44 -4.18
CA ILE A 41 -4.23 -4.08 -2.76
C ILE A 41 -2.98 -4.49 -1.99
N GLY A 42 -2.41 -3.55 -1.22
CA GLY A 42 -1.21 -3.82 -0.44
C GLY A 42 -1.03 -2.93 0.76
N VAL A 43 0.04 -3.19 1.52
CA VAL A 43 0.47 -2.35 2.64
C VAL A 43 1.75 -1.61 2.26
N SER A 44 1.81 -0.31 2.55
CA SER A 44 2.99 0.51 2.28
C SER A 44 4.23 -0.02 3.04
N LEU A 45 5.43 0.22 2.49
CA LEU A 45 6.68 -0.28 3.10
C LEU A 45 7.03 0.37 4.44
N ASP A 46 6.34 1.44 4.83
CA ASP A 46 6.43 2.03 6.17
C ASP A 46 5.38 1.45 7.14
N GLY A 47 4.58 0.47 6.71
CA GLY A 47 3.54 -0.19 7.50
C GLY A 47 2.32 0.68 7.82
N LYS A 48 2.23 1.91 7.28
CA LYS A 48 1.26 2.92 7.75
C LYS A 48 -0.02 2.98 6.95
N ALA A 49 -0.04 2.51 5.70
CA ALA A 49 -1.17 2.73 4.80
C ALA A 49 -1.57 1.49 4.01
N LEU A 50 -2.88 1.37 3.78
CA LEU A 50 -3.43 0.54 2.72
C LEU A 50 -3.22 1.26 1.38
N LEU A 51 -2.69 0.53 0.40
CA LEU A 51 -2.42 1.02 -0.94
C LEU A 51 -3.37 0.39 -1.95
N VAL A 52 -3.78 1.19 -2.92
CA VAL A 52 -4.52 0.74 -4.10
C VAL A 52 -3.75 1.07 -5.36
N GLY A 53 -3.50 0.06 -6.19
CA GLY A 53 -2.81 0.18 -7.47
C GLY A 53 -3.70 -0.16 -8.66
N PRO A 54 -3.17 -0.02 -9.89
CA PRO A 54 -3.81 -0.56 -11.09
C PRO A 54 -3.91 -2.08 -10.99
N GLU A 55 -5.03 -2.65 -11.45
CA GLU A 55 -5.29 -4.09 -11.38
C GLU A 55 -5.60 -4.69 -12.77
N GLY A 56 -5.89 -3.87 -13.78
CA GLY A 56 -6.13 -4.32 -15.16
C GLY A 56 -7.50 -4.96 -15.41
N HIS A 57 -8.37 -5.01 -14.40
CA HIS A 57 -9.75 -5.51 -14.49
C HIS A 57 -10.77 -4.36 -14.35
N GLN A 58 -12.01 -4.61 -14.76
CA GLN A 58 -13.13 -3.73 -14.43
C GLN A 58 -13.78 -4.16 -13.13
N GLY A 59 -14.21 -3.21 -12.31
CA GLY A 59 -14.91 -3.52 -11.06
C GLY A 59 -14.98 -2.33 -10.12
N LYS A 60 -15.73 -2.51 -9.04
CA LYS A 60 -15.80 -1.58 -7.93
C LYS A 60 -15.26 -2.26 -6.67
N THR A 61 -14.33 -1.58 -5.99
CA THR A 61 -13.89 -1.95 -4.65
C THR A 61 -14.30 -0.89 -3.64
N GLU A 62 -14.98 -1.27 -2.57
CA GLU A 62 -15.29 -0.37 -1.45
C GLU A 62 -14.39 -0.72 -0.27
N ILE A 63 -13.63 0.26 0.20
CA ILE A 63 -12.81 0.17 1.40
C ILE A 63 -13.57 0.91 2.49
N ILE A 64 -13.98 0.20 3.53
CA ILE A 64 -14.80 0.71 4.63
C ILE A 64 -13.99 0.57 5.90
N GLY A 65 -13.53 1.69 6.45
CA GLY A 65 -12.68 1.75 7.65
C GLY A 65 -13.29 2.50 8.82
N HIS A 66 -14.47 3.09 8.67
CA HIS A 66 -15.21 3.63 9.80
C HIS A 66 -15.69 2.53 10.76
N LEU A 67 -15.89 2.91 12.03
CA LEU A 67 -16.50 2.06 13.05
C LEU A 67 -18.01 1.93 12.84
N GLU A 68 -18.64 0.91 13.43
CA GLU A 68 -20.10 0.67 13.31
C GLU A 68 -20.97 1.89 13.74
N ASP A 69 -20.45 2.74 14.63
CA ASP A 69 -21.13 3.97 15.07
C ASP A 69 -20.97 5.16 14.10
N GLY A 70 -20.28 4.95 12.97
CA GLY A 70 -19.98 5.96 11.95
C GLY A 70 -18.72 6.79 12.21
N THR A 71 -17.97 6.50 13.27
CA THR A 71 -16.74 7.24 13.58
C THR A 71 -15.61 6.88 12.62
N TYR A 72 -14.77 7.87 12.27
CA TYR A 72 -13.65 7.78 11.33
C TYR A 72 -14.01 7.59 9.84
N PRO A 73 -14.97 8.35 9.28
CA PRO A 73 -15.37 8.23 7.87
C PRO A 73 -14.24 8.59 6.88
N GLN A 74 -13.18 9.27 7.34
CA GLN A 74 -12.00 9.58 6.52
C GLN A 74 -11.15 8.35 6.14
N ARG A 75 -11.51 7.16 6.62
CA ARG A 75 -10.85 5.89 6.29
C ARG A 75 -11.56 5.12 5.18
N ASP A 76 -12.70 5.64 4.72
CA ASP A 76 -13.44 5.03 3.63
C ASP A 76 -12.91 5.50 2.28
N SER A 77 -12.99 4.63 1.29
CA SER A 77 -12.71 4.96 -0.11
C SER A 77 -13.49 4.07 -1.05
N VAL A 78 -13.88 4.62 -2.20
CA VAL A 78 -14.45 3.87 -3.32
C VAL A 78 -13.44 3.86 -4.45
N VAL A 79 -13.11 2.67 -4.93
CA VAL A 79 -12.21 2.43 -6.05
C VAL A 79 -13.04 1.95 -7.24
N LEU A 80 -12.94 2.64 -8.37
CA LEU A 80 -13.58 2.26 -9.62
C LEU A 80 -12.51 1.95 -10.65
N ARG A 81 -12.49 0.71 -11.14
CA ARG A 81 -11.56 0.26 -12.17
C ARG A 81 -12.28 0.10 -13.50
N SER A 82 -11.67 0.66 -14.55
CA SER A 82 -12.20 0.62 -15.92
C SER A 82 -11.07 0.56 -16.93
N GLY A 83 -10.75 -0.66 -17.39
CA GLY A 83 -9.67 -0.90 -18.35
C GLY A 83 -8.31 -0.53 -17.77
N ASP A 84 -7.66 0.48 -18.34
CA ASP A 84 -6.38 1.03 -17.88
C ASP A 84 -6.55 2.24 -16.94
N GLY A 85 -7.76 2.51 -16.45
CA GLY A 85 -8.05 3.58 -15.50
C GLY A 85 -8.49 3.03 -14.15
N THR A 86 -7.99 3.63 -13.07
CA THR A 86 -8.48 3.43 -11.70
C THR A 86 -8.76 4.78 -11.07
N SER A 87 -10.00 5.03 -10.64
CA SER A 87 -10.39 6.17 -9.83
C SER A 87 -10.45 5.76 -8.37
N VAL A 88 -9.90 6.57 -7.48
CA VAL A 88 -10.04 6.43 -6.03
C VAL A 88 -10.73 7.68 -5.52
N ASP A 89 -11.87 7.51 -4.87
CA ASP A 89 -12.72 8.55 -4.30
C ASP A 89 -12.75 8.36 -2.78
N GLY A 90 -12.13 9.28 -2.05
CA GLY A 90 -12.02 9.25 -0.60
C GLY A 90 -13.06 10.13 0.09
N ARG A 91 -12.86 10.40 1.38
CA ARG A 91 -13.76 11.30 2.11
C ARG A 91 -13.48 12.78 1.85
N SER A 92 -12.28 13.11 1.39
CA SER A 92 -11.80 14.48 1.18
C SER A 92 -10.94 14.52 -0.07
N ASP A 93 -10.99 15.62 -0.82
CA ASP A 93 -10.30 15.79 -2.11
C ASP A 93 -8.82 15.40 -2.12
N TRP A 94 -8.11 15.58 -1.00
CA TRP A 94 -6.69 15.20 -0.88
C TRP A 94 -6.42 13.69 -0.85
N GLN A 95 -7.49 12.89 -0.73
CA GLN A 95 -7.52 11.42 -0.79
C GLN A 95 -7.94 10.92 -2.18
N ASP A 96 -8.36 11.81 -3.08
CA ASP A 96 -8.83 11.42 -4.40
C ASP A 96 -7.66 11.27 -5.36
N TYR A 97 -7.69 10.21 -6.16
CA TYR A 97 -6.67 9.94 -7.16
C TYR A 97 -7.26 9.40 -8.44
N GLN A 98 -6.61 9.72 -9.56
CA GLN A 98 -6.80 9.08 -10.84
C GLN A 98 -5.50 8.39 -11.25
N LEU A 99 -5.56 7.08 -11.45
CA LEU A 99 -4.45 6.28 -11.95
C LEU A 99 -4.75 5.92 -13.40
N LYS A 100 -3.80 6.18 -14.30
CA LYS A 100 -3.90 5.86 -15.73
C LYS A 100 -2.70 5.06 -16.19
N GLY A 101 -2.95 3.86 -16.70
CA GLY A 101 -1.95 2.91 -17.16
C GLY A 101 -2.15 1.54 -16.54
N ARG A 102 -1.06 0.76 -16.48
CA ARG A 102 -1.06 -0.61 -15.97
C ARG A 102 -0.03 -0.75 -14.86
N THR A 103 -0.07 -1.88 -14.16
CA THR A 103 0.95 -2.24 -13.17
C THR A 103 2.36 -2.07 -13.74
N GLY A 104 3.24 -1.43 -12.97
CA GLY A 104 4.61 -1.11 -13.39
C GLY A 104 4.74 0.11 -14.30
N ASN A 105 3.68 0.58 -14.98
CA ASN A 105 3.72 1.73 -15.89
C ASN A 105 2.40 2.52 -15.85
N PHE A 106 2.30 3.51 -14.96
CA PHE A 106 1.11 4.34 -14.81
C PHE A 106 1.42 5.74 -14.27
N ALA A 107 0.51 6.69 -14.49
CA ALA A 107 0.53 7.98 -13.82
C ALA A 107 -0.57 8.03 -12.75
N ALA A 108 -0.25 8.52 -11.56
CA ALA A 108 -1.19 8.83 -10.49
C ALA A 108 -1.32 10.34 -10.34
N THR A 109 -2.52 10.88 -10.53
CA THR A 109 -2.85 12.28 -10.35
C THR A 109 -3.70 12.43 -9.09
N GLY A 110 -3.21 13.19 -8.11
CA GLY A 110 -3.99 13.58 -6.94
C GLY A 110 -4.44 15.04 -7.01
N GLN A 111 -4.89 15.60 -5.89
CA GLN A 111 -5.34 17.00 -5.81
C GLN A 111 -4.29 18.03 -6.27
N ASP A 112 -3.01 17.78 -6.00
CA ASP A 112 -1.90 18.65 -6.36
C ASP A 112 -0.64 17.86 -6.79
N ASP A 113 0.40 18.58 -7.22
CA ASP A 113 1.68 17.97 -7.62
C ASP A 113 2.38 17.24 -6.47
N ARG A 114 2.11 17.60 -5.22
CA ARG A 114 2.65 16.90 -4.04
C ARG A 114 1.99 15.56 -3.85
N LYS A 115 0.79 15.34 -4.38
CA LYS A 115 0.07 14.05 -4.37
C LYS A 115 0.31 13.23 -5.63
N SER A 116 0.74 13.86 -6.71
CA SER A 116 0.93 13.22 -8.00
C SER A 116 2.31 12.58 -8.17
N PHE A 117 2.35 11.45 -8.88
CA PHE A 117 3.58 10.74 -9.25
C PHE A 117 3.35 9.88 -10.50
N SER A 118 4.41 9.38 -11.11
CA SER A 118 4.32 8.36 -12.16
C SER A 118 5.22 7.18 -11.85
N VAL A 119 4.89 6.04 -12.42
CA VAL A 119 5.62 4.79 -12.28
C VAL A 119 6.06 4.36 -13.65
N GLN A 120 7.33 3.98 -13.74
CA GLN A 120 7.94 3.47 -14.96
C GLN A 120 8.70 2.19 -14.62
N GLU A 121 8.47 1.14 -15.38
CA GLU A 121 9.20 -0.11 -15.24
C GLU A 121 10.63 0.09 -15.74
N THR A 122 11.58 -0.50 -15.03
CA THR A 122 13.01 -0.41 -15.34
C THR A 122 13.61 -1.80 -15.49
N GLU A 123 14.83 -1.86 -16.04
CA GLU A 123 15.59 -3.11 -16.05
C GLU A 123 15.88 -3.56 -14.61
N GLY A 124 15.14 -4.58 -14.17
CA GLY A 124 15.27 -5.15 -12.84
C GLY A 124 14.39 -4.48 -11.77
N GLY A 125 13.39 -3.67 -12.10
CA GLY A 125 12.47 -3.13 -11.09
C GLY A 125 11.53 -2.06 -11.63
N PHE A 126 11.35 -0.99 -10.85
CA PHE A 126 10.57 0.16 -11.27
C PHE A 126 11.04 1.44 -10.60
N ARG A 127 10.62 2.55 -11.19
CA ARG A 127 10.93 3.90 -10.78
C ARG A 127 9.63 4.64 -10.49
N VAL A 128 9.51 5.20 -9.29
CA VAL A 128 8.48 6.18 -8.96
C VAL A 128 9.06 7.58 -9.15
N ASN A 129 8.54 8.33 -10.11
CA ASN A 129 8.95 9.70 -10.41
C ASN A 129 7.97 10.70 -9.80
N SER A 130 8.52 11.69 -9.10
CA SER A 130 7.76 12.82 -8.56
C SER A 130 8.63 14.07 -8.60
N PRO A 131 8.05 15.28 -8.78
CA PRO A 131 8.80 16.53 -8.60
C PRO A 131 9.32 16.72 -7.16
N PHE A 132 8.82 15.94 -6.20
CA PHE A 132 9.26 15.95 -4.81
C PHE A 132 10.09 14.70 -4.52
N ALA A 133 11.39 14.89 -4.23
CA ALA A 133 12.33 13.78 -3.98
C ALA A 133 11.88 12.81 -2.87
N ALA A 134 11.18 13.32 -1.85
CA ALA A 134 10.62 12.49 -0.77
C ALA A 134 9.51 11.52 -1.22
N ARG A 135 8.98 11.66 -2.44
CA ARG A 135 7.99 10.76 -3.06
C ARG A 135 8.53 9.98 -4.25
N ALA A 136 9.77 10.24 -4.62
CA ALA A 136 10.42 9.55 -5.71
C ALA A 136 11.21 8.37 -5.14
N TRP A 137 11.07 7.21 -5.78
CA TRP A 137 11.60 5.95 -5.28
C TRP A 137 12.27 5.18 -6.40
N THR A 138 13.44 4.63 -6.12
CA THR A 138 14.12 3.69 -7.00
C THR A 138 13.98 2.30 -6.40
N VAL A 139 13.36 1.38 -7.15
CA VAL A 139 13.19 -0.02 -6.76
C VAL A 139 14.04 -0.90 -7.68
N GLN A 140 14.96 -1.63 -7.07
CA GLN A 140 15.89 -2.52 -7.79
C GLN A 140 15.78 -3.93 -7.21
N ALA A 141 15.60 -4.91 -8.07
CA ALA A 141 15.59 -6.30 -7.67
C ALA A 141 16.98 -6.78 -7.26
N THR A 142 17.00 -7.62 -6.24
CA THR A 142 18.16 -8.37 -5.79
C THR A 142 17.95 -9.86 -6.11
N GLU A 143 18.86 -10.71 -5.64
CA GLU A 143 18.73 -12.16 -5.77
C GLU A 143 17.43 -12.68 -5.14
N ASN A 144 17.13 -12.23 -3.91
CA ASN A 144 16.02 -12.76 -3.10
C ASN A 144 14.94 -11.71 -2.77
N GLY A 145 14.91 -10.58 -3.48
CA GLY A 145 14.01 -9.50 -3.14
C GLY A 145 14.27 -8.19 -3.87
N PHE A 146 14.18 -7.07 -3.13
CA PHE A 146 14.34 -5.72 -3.66
C PHE A 146 15.04 -4.80 -2.67
N THR A 147 15.74 -3.80 -3.20
CA THR A 147 16.09 -2.57 -2.48
C THR A 147 15.21 -1.44 -2.97
N VAL A 148 14.64 -0.67 -2.04
CA VAL A 148 13.80 0.50 -2.32
C VAL A 148 14.45 1.70 -1.66
N LYS A 149 14.75 2.74 -2.44
CA LYS A 149 15.44 3.93 -1.93
C LYS A 149 14.72 5.21 -2.33
N SER A 150 14.49 6.10 -1.37
CA SER A 150 14.03 7.46 -1.65
C SER A 150 15.11 8.27 -2.37
N ASP A 151 14.70 9.15 -3.26
CA ASP A 151 15.62 10.11 -3.90
C ASP A 151 16.00 11.28 -2.98
N PHE A 152 15.30 11.41 -1.85
CA PHE A 152 15.73 12.34 -0.82
C PHE A 152 16.99 11.79 -0.15
N ASP A 153 18.07 12.58 -0.13
CA ASP A 153 19.41 12.16 0.32
C ASP A 153 19.42 11.59 1.76
N LYS A 154 18.47 12.01 2.60
CA LYS A 154 18.25 11.52 3.97
C LYS A 154 16.89 10.85 4.14
N GLY A 155 16.33 10.34 3.05
CA GLY A 155 15.03 9.68 3.02
C GLY A 155 15.09 8.24 3.51
N GLU A 156 13.92 7.62 3.51
CA GLU A 156 13.75 6.22 3.87
C GLU A 156 14.38 5.30 2.82
N SER A 157 14.85 4.15 3.28
CA SER A 157 15.32 3.07 2.42
C SER A 157 14.92 1.74 3.02
N PHE A 158 14.50 0.81 2.18
CA PHE A 158 14.02 -0.50 2.56
C PHE A 158 14.78 -1.60 1.84
N THR A 159 15.02 -2.70 2.53
CA THR A 159 15.38 -3.98 1.94
C THR A 159 14.21 -4.92 2.14
N VAL A 160 13.64 -5.41 1.04
CA VAL A 160 12.53 -6.36 1.06
C VAL A 160 13.04 -7.71 0.62
N THR A 161 12.86 -8.76 1.42
CA THR A 161 13.32 -10.12 1.12
C THR A 161 12.20 -11.12 1.23
N GLN A 162 12.26 -12.22 0.46
CA GLN A 162 11.36 -13.36 0.61
C GLN A 162 12.12 -14.59 1.10
N ASN A 163 11.63 -15.21 2.17
CA ASN A 163 12.07 -16.52 2.62
C ASN A 163 10.86 -17.45 2.82
N GLY A 164 10.67 -18.40 1.92
CA GLY A 164 9.50 -19.28 1.93
C GLY A 164 8.22 -18.46 1.76
N ASN A 165 7.30 -18.55 2.71
CA ASN A 165 6.04 -17.80 2.73
C ASN A 165 6.14 -16.45 3.48
N VAL A 166 7.31 -16.08 4.00
CA VAL A 166 7.53 -14.84 4.75
C VAL A 166 8.24 -13.81 3.87
N THR A 167 7.65 -12.62 3.76
CA THR A 167 8.29 -11.40 3.27
C THR A 167 8.80 -10.61 4.46
N THR A 168 10.06 -10.18 4.47
CA THR A 168 10.62 -9.27 5.48
C THR A 168 10.86 -7.91 4.85
N VAL A 169 10.49 -6.83 5.54
CA VAL A 169 10.75 -5.43 5.18
C VAL A 169 11.65 -4.84 6.26
N ASP A 170 12.91 -4.59 5.92
CA ASP A 170 13.91 -3.97 6.79
C ASP A 170 14.13 -2.51 6.34
N SER A 171 13.83 -1.55 7.21
CA SER A 171 14.00 -0.11 6.95
C SER A 171 15.31 0.41 7.57
N ASN A 172 15.77 1.57 7.10
CA ASN A 172 16.79 2.34 7.83
C ASN A 172 16.23 3.01 9.08
N LEU A 173 14.91 2.97 9.28
CA LEU A 173 14.20 3.41 10.48
C LEU A 173 13.54 2.18 11.12
N GLN A 174 14.13 1.67 12.20
CA GLN A 174 13.75 0.38 12.80
C GLN A 174 12.27 0.31 13.25
N ASP A 175 11.63 1.45 13.51
CA ASP A 175 10.20 1.54 13.83
C ASP A 175 9.27 1.26 12.64
N GLN A 176 9.84 0.95 11.47
CA GLN A 176 9.12 0.63 10.25
C GLN A 176 9.40 -0.80 9.76
N ASP A 177 10.20 -1.56 10.51
CA ASP A 177 10.49 -2.95 10.18
C ASP A 177 9.22 -3.80 10.40
N PHE A 178 8.91 -4.68 9.45
CA PHE A 178 7.82 -5.62 9.61
C PHE A 178 8.00 -6.88 8.77
N THR A 179 7.21 -7.91 9.07
CA THR A 179 7.12 -9.11 8.23
C THR A 179 5.70 -9.35 7.75
N VAL A 180 5.57 -9.99 6.58
CA VAL A 180 4.30 -10.49 6.04
C VAL A 180 4.40 -11.99 5.84
N THR A 181 3.66 -12.76 6.64
CA THR A 181 3.55 -14.21 6.49
C THR A 181 2.30 -14.55 5.69
N ARG A 182 2.47 -15.13 4.50
CA ARG A 182 1.34 -15.59 3.67
C ARG A 182 0.94 -17.02 4.03
N ASN A 183 -0.36 -17.24 4.20
CA ASN A 183 -0.93 -18.55 4.49
C ASN A 183 -1.48 -19.20 3.21
N ALA A 184 -1.62 -20.53 3.23
CA ALA A 184 -2.11 -21.29 2.08
C ALA A 184 -3.57 -21.02 1.72
N ASP A 185 -4.35 -20.48 2.65
CA ASP A 185 -5.75 -20.09 2.47
C ASP A 185 -5.92 -18.69 1.84
N GLY A 186 -4.80 -18.02 1.50
CA GLY A 186 -4.79 -16.66 0.95
C GLY A 186 -4.80 -15.55 1.99
N SER A 187 -4.90 -15.88 3.29
CA SER A 187 -4.72 -14.89 4.35
C SER A 187 -3.24 -14.51 4.52
N SER A 188 -2.99 -13.36 5.14
CA SER A 188 -1.65 -12.88 5.49
C SER A 188 -1.63 -12.29 6.88
N LEU A 189 -0.52 -12.49 7.60
CA LEU A 189 -0.24 -11.85 8.89
C LEU A 189 0.89 -10.84 8.70
N ILE A 190 0.65 -9.61 9.14
CA ILE A 190 1.61 -8.52 9.19
C ILE A 190 2.03 -8.37 10.65
N ASP A 191 3.32 -8.55 10.94
CA ASP A 191 3.91 -8.40 12.27
C ASP A 191 4.86 -7.21 12.22
N GLY A 192 4.46 -6.11 12.88
CA GLY A 192 5.22 -4.86 12.96
C GLY A 192 6.01 -4.72 14.26
N HIS A 193 6.26 -5.82 15.00
CA HIS A 193 6.94 -5.87 16.29
C HIS A 193 6.17 -5.29 17.49
N LEU A 194 5.32 -4.29 17.27
CA LEU A 194 4.42 -3.75 18.29
C LEU A 194 2.97 -4.03 17.92
N LYS A 195 2.15 -4.38 18.91
CA LYS A 195 0.73 -4.70 18.72
C LYS A 195 -0.06 -3.71 17.84
N PRO A 196 0.11 -2.38 17.95
CA PRO A 196 -0.61 -1.43 17.10
C PRO A 196 -0.18 -1.46 15.62
N GLU A 197 0.88 -2.17 15.28
CA GLU A 197 1.44 -2.33 13.93
C GLU A 197 1.16 -3.74 13.37
N ASP A 198 0.55 -4.62 14.16
CA ASP A 198 0.17 -5.97 13.74
C ASP A 198 -1.20 -5.97 13.05
N PHE A 199 -1.31 -6.67 11.91
CA PHE A 199 -2.57 -6.82 11.18
C PHE A 199 -2.74 -8.23 10.60
N ALA A 200 -3.98 -8.70 10.56
CA ALA A 200 -4.39 -9.87 9.80
C ALA A 200 -5.18 -9.40 8.56
N PHE A 201 -4.79 -9.88 7.39
CA PHE A 201 -5.50 -9.71 6.13
C PHE A 201 -6.10 -11.05 5.72
N SER A 202 -7.40 -11.12 5.46
CA SER A 202 -8.10 -12.38 5.18
C SER A 202 -9.07 -12.26 4.00
N PRO A 203 -9.14 -13.27 3.11
CA PRO A 203 -10.18 -13.33 2.10
C PRO A 203 -11.55 -13.57 2.75
N THR A 204 -12.58 -13.05 2.11
CA THR A 204 -13.98 -13.20 2.49
C THR A 204 -14.79 -13.67 1.28
N GLY A 205 -16.08 -13.97 1.46
CA GLY A 205 -16.95 -14.33 0.33
C GLY A 205 -17.17 -13.21 -0.70
N SER A 206 -16.77 -11.97 -0.40
CA SER A 206 -17.05 -10.78 -1.23
C SER A 206 -15.87 -9.81 -1.32
N GLY A 207 -14.64 -10.29 -1.17
CA GLY A 207 -13.42 -9.48 -1.16
C GLY A 207 -12.52 -9.84 0.02
N TYR A 208 -12.11 -8.86 0.83
CA TYR A 208 -11.15 -9.05 1.91
C TYR A 208 -11.52 -8.29 3.19
N GLU A 209 -10.80 -8.62 4.26
CA GLU A 209 -10.88 -7.96 5.54
C GLU A 209 -9.48 -7.73 6.10
N MET A 210 -9.25 -6.57 6.72
CA MET A 210 -8.01 -6.27 7.44
C MET A 210 -8.33 -5.87 8.88
N ARG A 211 -7.73 -6.56 9.85
CA ARG A 211 -7.93 -6.37 11.29
C ARG A 211 -6.60 -6.20 12.02
N GLY A 212 -6.44 -5.13 12.77
CA GLY A 212 -5.33 -4.93 13.69
C GLY A 212 -5.68 -5.31 15.13
N HIS A 213 -4.83 -4.91 16.06
CA HIS A 213 -5.01 -5.22 17.49
C HIS A 213 -6.19 -4.48 18.13
N ASP A 214 -6.34 -3.19 17.83
CA ASP A 214 -7.40 -2.37 18.42
C ASP A 214 -8.71 -2.50 17.62
N PRO A 215 -9.88 -2.35 18.27
CA PRO A 215 -11.18 -2.39 17.57
C PRO A 215 -11.29 -1.36 16.43
N GLN A 216 -10.64 -0.20 16.57
CA GLN A 216 -10.57 0.78 15.50
C GLN A 216 -9.76 0.34 14.30
N GLN A 217 -8.86 -0.65 14.41
CA GLN A 217 -8.01 -1.08 13.31
C GLN A 217 -8.71 -2.09 12.39
N PHE A 218 -9.90 -1.73 11.92
CA PHE A 218 -10.72 -2.56 11.06
C PHE A 218 -10.90 -1.94 9.67
N PHE A 219 -10.83 -2.78 8.64
CA PHE A 219 -11.22 -2.45 7.27
C PHE A 219 -11.96 -3.62 6.63
N GLN A 220 -13.11 -3.32 6.04
CA GLN A 220 -13.78 -4.23 5.11
C GLN A 220 -13.51 -3.78 3.68
N ILE A 221 -13.04 -4.70 2.83
CA ILE A 221 -12.73 -4.42 1.42
C ILE A 221 -13.68 -5.27 0.58
N LYS A 222 -14.71 -4.65 0.01
CA LYS A 222 -15.74 -5.33 -0.78
C LYS A 222 -15.43 -5.21 -2.27
N GLU A 223 -15.49 -6.30 -3.01
CA GLU A 223 -15.29 -6.34 -4.45
C GLU A 223 -16.60 -6.72 -5.16
N SER A 224 -16.95 -5.99 -6.23
CA SER A 224 -18.20 -6.15 -7.00
C SER A 224 -18.03 -5.80 -8.47
#